data_AF-A0A7W1NQW4-F1
#
_entry.id   AF-A0A7W1NQW4-F1
#
_cell.length_a   1.000
_cell.length_b   1.000
_cell.length_c   1.000
_cell.angle_alpha   90.00
_cell.angle_beta   90.00
_cell.angle_gamma   90.00
#
_symmetry.space_group_name_H-M   'P 1'
#
loop_
_entity.id
_entity.type
_entity.pdbx_description
1 polymer ?
#
loop_
_entity_poly.entity_id
_entity_poly.type
_entity_poly.pdbx_seq_one_letter_code
_entity_poly.pdbx_strand_id
1 'polypeptide(L)' 'MTLNELFSVLHELEQADKLRVIQFLANELVQQPHHLFQSGASYEIWSPYEAHDAADKLHEMLKAAENK' A
#
# COMPACT_ATOMS: atom_id res chain seq x y z
N MET A 1 9.72 13.07 -23.52
CA MET A 1 8.36 12.58 -23.25
C MET A 1 7.77 13.43 -22.15
N THR A 2 6.65 14.10 -22.41
CA THR A 2 5.93 14.91 -21.42
C THR A 2 4.92 14.06 -20.67
N LEU A 3 4.48 14.50 -19.49
CA LEU A 3 3.48 13.77 -18.69
C LEU A 3 2.17 13.53 -19.48
N ASN A 4 1.78 14.50 -20.31
CA ASN A 4 0.60 14.43 -21.16
C ASN A 4 0.73 13.38 -22.28
N GLU A 5 1.93 13.26 -22.87
CA GLU A 5 2.21 12.20 -23.84
C GLU A 5 2.15 10.81 -23.18
N LEU A 6 2.63 10.68 -21.93
CA LEU A 6 2.55 9.43 -21.17
C LEU A 6 1.12 9.03 -20.84
N PHE A 7 0.27 9.96 -20.41
CA PHE A 7 -1.13 9.64 -20.17
C PHE A 7 -1.86 9.17 -21.42
N SER A 8 -1.53 9.73 -22.57
CA SER A 8 -2.11 9.30 -23.86
C SER A 8 -1.76 7.83 -24.13
N VAL A 9 -0.49 7.46 -23.98
CA VAL A 9 -0.02 6.07 -24.14
C VAL A 9 -0.64 5.13 -23.11
N LEU A 10 -0.71 5.54 -21.84
CA LEU A 10 -1.32 4.73 -20.77
C LEU A 10 -2.82 4.53 -20.98
N HIS A 11 -3.51 5.48 -21.63
CA HIS A 11 -4.93 5.36 -21.89
C HIS A 11 -5.26 4.26 -22.91
N GLU A 12 -4.36 4.05 -23.88
CA GLU A 12 -4.49 3.03 -24.94
C GLU A 12 -4.27 1.59 -24.44
N LEU A 13 -3.67 1.40 -23.26
CA LEU A 13 -3.43 0.07 -22.69
C LEU A 13 -4.73 -0.65 -22.29
N GLU A 14 -4.71 -1.98 -22.42
CA GLU A 14 -5.74 -2.84 -21.83
C GLU A 14 -5.70 -2.80 -20.29
N GLN A 15 -6.81 -3.18 -19.65
CA GLN A 15 -6.95 -3.10 -18.20
C GLN A 15 -5.86 -3.90 -17.45
N ALA A 16 -5.48 -5.08 -17.97
CA ALA A 16 -4.43 -5.90 -17.39
C ALA A 16 -3.06 -5.21 -17.41
N ASP A 17 -2.73 -4.54 -18.51
CA ASP A 17 -1.45 -3.85 -18.66
C ASP A 17 -1.41 -2.56 -17.83
N LYS A 18 -2.54 -1.84 -17.70
CA LYS A 18 -2.67 -0.72 -16.77
C LYS A 18 -2.37 -1.14 -15.33
N LEU A 19 -2.93 -2.27 -14.89
CA LEU A 19 -2.65 -2.81 -13.56
C LEU A 19 -1.18 -3.20 -13.39
N ARG A 20 -0.56 -3.76 -14.43
CA ARG A 20 0.87 -4.09 -14.42
C ARG A 20 1.76 -2.85 -14.32
N VAL A 21 1.42 -1.75 -15.02
CA VAL A 21 2.12 -0.47 -14.88
C VAL A 21 1.98 0.09 -13.47
N ILE A 22 0.79 0.05 -12.87
CA ILE A 22 0.58 0.51 -11.50
C ILE A 22 1.45 -0.30 -10.52
N GLN A 23 1.47 -1.63 -10.64
CA GLN A 23 2.31 -2.49 -9.78
C GLN A 23 3.80 -2.20 -9.96
N PHE A 24 4.24 -2.00 -11.21
CA PHE A 24 5.63 -1.66 -11.51
C PHE A 24 6.03 -0.34 -10.84
N LEU A 25 5.26 0.74 -11.04
CA LEU A 25 5.52 2.04 -10.44
C LEU A 25 5.44 2.01 -8.91
N ALA A 26 4.46 1.30 -8.34
CA ALA A 26 4.35 1.14 -6.90
C ALA A 26 5.57 0.44 -6.30
N ASN A 27 6.08 -0.60 -6.96
CA ASN A 27 7.30 -1.29 -6.53
C ASN A 27 8.54 -0.39 -6.65
N GLU A 28 8.65 0.41 -7.71
CA GLU A 28 9.75 1.37 -7.83
C GLU A 28 9.75 2.40 -6.69
N LEU A 29 8.57 2.90 -6.30
CA LEU A 29 8.44 3.84 -5.17
C LEU A 29 8.86 3.20 -3.84
N VAL A 30 8.57 1.90 -3.62
CA VAL A 30 9.01 1.21 -2.41
C VAL A 30 10.53 0.97 -2.39
N GLN A 31 11.13 0.73 -3.56
CA GLN A 31 12.57 0.46 -3.70
C GLN A 31 13.42 1.73 -3.71
N GLN A 32 12.83 2.88 -4.03
CA GLN A 32 13.50 4.16 -3.82
C GLN A 32 13.68 4.38 -2.32
N PRO A 33 14.91 4.67 -1.84
CA PRO A 33 15.13 5.13 -0.47
C PRO A 33 14.53 6.53 -0.36
N HIS A 34 13.21 6.59 -0.28
CA HIS A 34 12.54 7.81 0.08
C HIS A 34 13.07 8.18 1.46
N HIS A 35 13.60 9.39 1.57
CA HIS A 35 13.78 10.08 2.83
C HIS A 35 12.40 10.34 3.48
N LEU A 36 11.57 9.31 3.67
CA LEU A 36 10.24 9.37 4.30
C LEU A 36 10.35 9.88 5.72
N PHE A 37 11.51 9.64 6.34
CA PHE A 37 11.83 10.06 7.68
C PHE A 37 12.79 11.24 7.64
N GLN A 38 12.32 12.38 8.14
CA GLN A 38 13.13 13.55 8.40
C GLN A 38 13.99 13.30 9.64
N SER A 39 15.26 13.71 9.58
CA SER A 39 16.14 13.61 10.74
C SER A 39 15.60 14.45 11.89
N GLY A 40 15.41 13.84 13.07
CA GLY A 40 14.88 14.50 14.26
C GLY A 40 13.36 14.49 14.41
N ALA A 41 12.61 13.90 13.47
CA ALA A 41 11.17 13.70 13.62
C ALA A 41 10.85 12.39 14.36
N SER A 42 9.93 12.46 15.32
CA SER A 42 9.34 11.28 15.96
C SER A 42 8.12 10.84 15.16
N TYR A 43 8.16 9.62 14.64
CA TYR A 43 7.05 9.00 13.93
C TYR A 43 6.36 8.01 14.86
N GLU A 44 5.04 8.06 14.91
CA GLU A 44 4.26 7.08 15.64
C GLU A 44 4.53 5.69 15.06
N ILE A 45 4.87 4.74 15.91
CA ILE A 45 5.16 3.37 15.48
C ILE A 45 3.81 2.69 15.26
N TRP A 46 3.37 2.63 14.01
CA TRP A 46 2.22 1.80 13.60
C TRP A 46 2.63 0.32 13.47
N SER A 47 3.39 -0.18 14.45
CA SER A 47 3.72 -1.60 14.49
C SER A 47 2.55 -2.36 15.14
N PRO A 48 2.23 -3.57 14.65
CA PRO A 48 1.23 -4.42 15.29
C PRO A 48 1.62 -4.83 16.72
N TYR A 49 2.84 -4.52 17.15
CA TYR A 49 3.40 -4.94 18.42
C TYR A 49 2.73 -4.25 19.63
N GLU A 50 2.18 -3.05 19.44
CA GLU A 50 1.40 -2.33 20.47
C GLU A 50 -0.11 -2.38 20.22
N ALA A 51 -0.56 -3.13 19.21
CA ALA A 51 -1.97 -3.37 18.96
C ALA A 51 -2.47 -4.57 19.79
N HIS A 52 -2.37 -4.49 21.12
CA HIS A 52 -2.85 -5.55 22.02
C HIS A 52 -4.32 -5.94 21.74
N ASP A 53 -5.13 -4.94 21.37
CA ASP A 53 -6.54 -5.11 21.00
C ASP A 53 -6.77 -5.84 19.66
N ALA A 54 -5.74 -5.98 18.82
CA ALA A 54 -5.88 -6.64 17.51
C ALA A 54 -6.09 -8.15 17.63
N ALA A 55 -5.42 -8.80 18.60
CA ALA A 55 -5.61 -10.22 18.84
C ALA A 55 -7.05 -10.51 19.30
N ASP A 56 -7.56 -9.70 20.23
CA ASP A 56 -8.94 -9.80 20.72
C ASP A 56 -9.94 -9.53 19.60
N LYS A 57 -9.67 -8.53 18.74
CA LYS A 57 -10.54 -8.23 17.60
C LYS A 57 -10.62 -9.38 16.59
N LEU A 58 -9.49 -10.01 16.29
CA LEU A 58 -9.44 -11.17 15.39
C LEU A 58 -10.15 -12.38 16.00
N HIS A 59 -10.03 -12.59 17.31
CA HIS A 59 -10.71 -13.68 18.02
C HIS A 59 -12.24 -13.53 17.98
N GLU A 60 -12.76 -12.31 18.19
CA GLU A 60 -14.19 -12.02 18.08
C GLU A 60 -14.72 -12.18 16.65
N MET A 61 -13.93 -11.80 15.64
CA MET A 61 -14.29 -12.03 14.24
C MET A 61 -14.37 -13.53 13.90
N LEU A 62 -13.48 -14.35 14.46
CA LEU A 62 -13.50 -15.80 14.26
C LEU A 62 -14.78 -16.42 14.83
N LYS A 63 -15.13 -16.08 16.09
CA LYS A 63 -16.38 -16.54 16.73
C LYS A 63 -17.62 -16.11 15.94
N ALA A 64 -17.62 -14.89 15.43
CA ALA A 64 -18.74 -14.38 14.64
C ALA A 64 -18.89 -15.13 13.29
N ALA A 65 -17.78 -15.62 12.73
CA ALA A 65 -17.78 -16.44 11.52
C ALA A 65 -18.19 -17.90 11.78
N GLU A 66 -17.86 -18.46 12.95
CA GLU A 66 -18.23 -19.83 13.34
C GLU A 66 -19.72 -19.95 13.75
N ASN A 67 -20.32 -18.88 14.25
CA ASN A 67 -21.74 -18.84 14.65
C ASN A 67 -22.70 -18.52 13.49
N LYS A 68 -22.27 -18.72 12.24
CA LYS A 68 -23.03 -18.42 11.02
C LYS A 68 -23.03 -19.62 10.09
#